data_AF-A0A3L7T8A9-F1
#
_entry.id   AF-A0A3L7T8A9-F1
#
_cell.length_a   1.000
_cell.length_b   1.000
_cell.length_c   1.000
_cell.angle_alpha   90.00
_cell.angle_beta   90.00
_cell.angle_gamma   90.00
#
_symmetry.space_group_name_H-M   'P 1'
#
loop_
_entity.id
_entity.type
_entity.pdbx_description
1 polymer ?
#
loop_
_entity_poly.entity_id
_entity_poly.type
_entity_poly.pdbx_seq_one_letter_code
_entity_poly.pdbx_strand_id
1 'polypeptide(L)'
;MQISTPPSTSPSTASPANSPSTRAAPAITSTTSESAITPAFPTPASACETAMKLRDIVVEKAIVTNLVATKRDDAIKELLDALVTSGKVSADMRDTFAKSIIARENKGSTGLNHGVAIPHTKTTTVKTPLAAIGVSRGGVEFNSLDKQPVFSIFLLVSPEDKPELHLDAIQAIFSHLSKDQFRRFLRQATTVKDVVTLLDEADAGQAAR
;
A
#
# COMPACT_ATOMS: atom_id res chain seq x y z
N MET A 1 42.76 14.47 -60.71
CA MET A 1 42.66 13.13 -61.33
C MET A 1 41.28 12.56 -61.00
N GLN A 2 40.51 12.31 -62.07
CA GLN A 2 39.35 11.40 -62.24
C GLN A 2 38.24 11.39 -61.18
N ILE A 3 37.03 11.92 -61.41
CA ILE A 3 35.90 11.52 -62.30
C ILE A 3 35.47 10.04 -62.23
N SER A 4 34.28 9.78 -61.67
CA SER A 4 33.21 8.94 -62.27
C SER A 4 31.98 8.83 -61.35
N THR A 5 30.85 9.34 -61.83
CA THR A 5 29.46 9.06 -61.45
C THR A 5 28.89 7.99 -62.40
N PRO A 6 27.57 7.69 -62.52
CA PRO A 6 26.48 7.40 -61.58
C PRO A 6 25.78 6.03 -61.95
N PRO A 7 24.44 5.91 -62.14
CA PRO A 7 23.40 5.47 -61.19
C PRO A 7 22.72 4.13 -61.57
N SER A 8 21.77 3.64 -60.77
CA SER A 8 20.83 2.60 -61.18
C SER A 8 19.40 2.94 -60.74
N THR A 9 18.45 2.56 -61.59
CA THR A 9 17.19 3.25 -61.90
C THR A 9 16.06 2.20 -61.90
N SER A 10 15.05 2.39 -61.02
CA SER A 10 13.59 2.12 -61.21
C SER A 10 13.13 0.66 -61.58
N PRO A 11 11.82 0.34 -61.80
CA PRO A 11 10.55 1.07 -61.57
C PRO A 11 9.38 0.22 -60.97
N SER A 12 8.21 0.88 -60.78
CA SER A 12 6.81 0.39 -60.98
C SER A 12 6.29 -0.78 -60.10
N THR A 13 5.09 -0.74 -59.52
CA THR A 13 3.79 -0.62 -60.21
C THR A 13 2.66 -0.10 -59.31
N ALA A 14 1.71 0.60 -59.93
CA ALA A 14 0.48 1.11 -59.35
C ALA A 14 -0.77 0.26 -59.73
N SER A 15 -1.76 0.22 -58.82
CA SER A 15 -3.23 0.14 -59.04
C SER A 15 -3.81 -1.16 -59.68
N PRO A 16 -5.16 -1.43 -59.69
CA PRO A 16 -6.31 -0.56 -59.34
C PRO A 16 -7.51 -1.21 -58.57
N ALA A 17 -8.43 -0.32 -58.16
CA ALA A 17 -9.91 -0.34 -58.31
C ALA A 17 -10.87 -1.30 -57.54
N ASN A 18 -11.90 -0.60 -57.00
CA ASN A 18 -13.36 -0.82 -57.11
C ASN A 18 -14.16 -1.54 -56.00
N SER A 19 -15.01 -0.72 -55.36
CA SER A 19 -16.35 -0.98 -54.79
C SER A 19 -17.34 -1.52 -55.86
N PRO A 20 -18.69 -1.61 -55.65
CA PRO A 20 -19.53 -1.57 -54.43
C PRO A 20 -20.57 -2.73 -54.39
N SER A 21 -21.30 -2.94 -53.28
CA SER A 21 -22.71 -3.38 -53.36
C SER A 21 -23.45 -3.33 -52.01
N THR A 22 -24.41 -2.39 -51.93
CA THR A 22 -25.82 -2.55 -51.52
C THR A 22 -26.21 -3.62 -50.48
N ARG A 23 -26.97 -3.22 -49.44
CA ARG A 23 -28.44 -3.40 -49.37
C ARG A 23 -29.05 -3.16 -47.97
N ALA A 24 -30.02 -2.23 -47.97
CA ALA A 24 -31.31 -2.18 -47.25
C ALA A 24 -31.42 -2.24 -45.70
N ALA A 25 -32.13 -1.23 -45.19
CA ALA A 25 -32.91 -1.24 -43.95
C ALA A 25 -34.08 -2.25 -44.01
N PRO A 26 -34.74 -2.56 -42.87
CA PRO A 26 -35.93 -1.77 -42.53
C PRO A 26 -36.13 -1.46 -41.04
N ALA A 27 -37.02 -0.51 -40.81
CA ALA A 27 -37.57 -0.11 -39.52
C ALA A 27 -38.37 -1.23 -38.83
N ILE A 28 -38.29 -1.28 -37.50
CA ILE A 28 -39.33 -1.85 -36.64
C ILE A 28 -39.56 -0.96 -35.43
N THR A 29 -40.81 -1.01 -35.00
CA THR A 29 -41.62 -0.10 -34.20
C THR A 29 -41.40 -0.18 -32.68
N SER A 30 -41.68 0.95 -32.04
CA SER A 30 -41.99 1.14 -30.62
C SER A 30 -43.04 0.17 -30.07
N THR A 31 -42.81 -0.40 -28.86
CA THR A 31 -43.85 -0.65 -27.84
C THR A 31 -43.20 -0.89 -26.46
N THR A 32 -43.70 -0.09 -25.51
CA THR A 32 -43.67 -0.10 -24.05
C THR A 32 -43.41 -1.42 -23.32
N SER A 33 -42.54 -1.40 -22.30
CA SER A 33 -42.83 -1.89 -20.95
C SER A 33 -41.71 -1.54 -19.98
N GLU A 34 -42.01 -0.52 -19.18
CA GLU A 34 -41.34 -0.16 -17.93
C GLU A 34 -41.59 -1.29 -16.91
N SER A 35 -40.53 -1.95 -16.47
CA SER A 35 -40.58 -2.89 -15.35
C SER A 35 -39.43 -2.58 -14.41
N ALA A 36 -39.76 -1.77 -13.40
CA ALA A 36 -38.88 -1.47 -12.28
C ALA A 36 -38.62 -2.75 -11.48
N ILE A 37 -37.43 -3.30 -11.63
CA ILE A 37 -36.87 -4.28 -10.71
C ILE A 37 -35.70 -3.58 -10.03
N THR A 38 -35.99 -2.87 -8.95
CA THR A 38 -34.97 -2.46 -7.98
C THR A 38 -34.44 -3.73 -7.33
N PRO A 39 -33.13 -4.05 -7.39
CA PRO A 39 -32.57 -4.98 -6.44
C PRO A 39 -32.64 -4.30 -5.07
N ALA A 40 -33.56 -4.77 -4.22
CA ALA A 40 -33.47 -4.54 -2.79
C ALA A 40 -32.18 -5.21 -2.31
N PHE A 41 -31.11 -4.42 -2.21
CA PHE A 41 -29.94 -4.83 -1.46
C PHE A 41 -30.42 -5.13 -0.04
N PRO A 42 -30.21 -6.34 0.50
CA PRO A 42 -30.34 -6.51 1.93
C PRO A 42 -29.31 -5.57 2.56
N THR A 43 -29.77 -4.54 3.25
CA THR A 43 -28.92 -3.82 4.20
C THR A 43 -28.40 -4.87 5.17
N PRO A 44 -27.09 -5.15 5.26
CA PRO A 44 -26.62 -5.83 6.45
C PRO A 44 -26.86 -4.86 7.60
N ALA A 45 -27.85 -5.22 8.41
CA ALA A 45 -28.02 -4.71 9.75
C ALA A 45 -26.67 -4.76 10.47
N SER A 46 -26.29 -3.61 11.03
CA SER A 46 -25.53 -3.48 12.27
C SER A 46 -24.83 -4.76 12.76
N ALA A 47 -23.60 -4.94 12.30
CA ALA A 47 -22.54 -5.47 13.13
C ALA A 47 -21.44 -4.41 13.11
N CYS A 48 -21.34 -3.63 14.19
CA CYS A 48 -20.08 -2.97 14.53
C CYS A 48 -19.10 -4.10 14.81
N GLU A 49 -18.50 -4.64 13.74
CA GLU A 49 -17.38 -5.55 13.84
C GLU A 49 -16.27 -4.75 14.52
N THR A 50 -15.85 -5.21 15.69
CA THR A 50 -14.93 -4.45 16.54
C THR A 50 -13.64 -4.25 15.76
N ALA A 51 -13.39 -3.01 15.32
CA ALA A 51 -12.21 -2.67 14.56
C ALA A 51 -10.95 -3.12 15.31
N MET A 52 -10.01 -3.74 14.58
CA MET A 52 -8.74 -4.18 15.13
C MET A 52 -8.00 -2.99 15.77
N LYS A 53 -7.51 -3.18 17.00
CA LYS A 53 -6.80 -2.15 17.75
C LYS A 53 -5.33 -2.09 17.37
N LEU A 54 -4.72 -0.92 17.43
CA LEU A 54 -3.29 -0.75 17.19
C LEU A 54 -2.45 -1.47 18.23
N ARG A 55 -2.87 -1.49 19.50
CA ARG A 55 -2.14 -2.19 20.57
C ARG A 55 -2.09 -3.70 20.40
N ASP A 56 -3.04 -4.29 19.68
CA ASP A 56 -3.07 -5.73 19.43
C ASP A 56 -2.05 -6.15 18.37
N ILE A 57 -1.68 -5.23 17.47
CA ILE A 57 -0.74 -5.49 16.36
C ILE A 57 0.66 -4.92 16.62
N VAL A 58 0.77 -3.75 17.27
CA VAL A 58 2.06 -3.08 17.47
C VAL A 58 2.84 -3.76 18.58
N VAL A 59 4.02 -4.26 18.23
CA VAL A 59 4.95 -4.86 19.19
C VAL A 59 5.70 -3.74 19.89
N GLU A 60 5.46 -3.58 21.19
CA GLU A 60 6.04 -2.48 21.99
C GLU A 60 7.58 -2.45 21.96
N LYS A 61 8.22 -3.63 21.98
CA LYS A 61 9.67 -3.77 21.85
C LYS A 61 10.21 -3.48 20.45
N ALA A 62 9.33 -3.35 19.45
CA ALA A 62 9.67 -3.00 18.07
C ALA A 62 9.26 -1.56 17.72
N ILE A 63 9.17 -0.69 18.73
CA ILE A 63 9.01 0.75 18.56
C ILE A 63 10.40 1.39 18.56
N VAL A 64 10.78 1.99 17.44
CA VAL A 64 12.04 2.70 17.24
C VAL A 64 11.75 4.19 17.09
N THR A 65 11.94 4.96 18.16
CA THR A 65 11.62 6.40 18.18
C THR A 65 12.67 7.32 17.57
N ASN A 66 13.83 6.75 17.21
CA ASN A 66 14.90 7.45 16.52
C ASN A 66 15.49 6.56 15.43
N LEU A 67 14.76 6.46 14.33
CA LEU A 67 15.17 5.71 13.15
C LEU A 67 16.36 6.43 12.47
N VAL A 68 17.48 5.72 12.33
CA VAL A 68 18.74 6.30 11.81
C VAL A 68 18.80 6.22 10.29
N ALA A 69 18.20 5.19 9.70
CA ALA A 69 18.17 5.02 8.26
C ALA A 69 17.53 6.21 7.53
N THR A 70 18.18 6.65 6.45
CA THR A 70 17.70 7.74 5.57
C THR A 70 17.13 7.21 4.25
N LYS A 71 17.34 5.92 3.94
CA LYS A 71 16.85 5.25 2.74
C LYS A 71 15.79 4.23 3.09
N ARG A 72 14.79 4.10 2.21
CA ARG A 72 13.68 3.12 2.29
C ARG A 72 14.10 1.71 2.72
N ASP A 73 15.05 1.11 2.02
CA ASP A 73 15.42 -0.30 2.23
C ASP A 73 16.13 -0.52 3.55
N ASP A 74 16.92 0.46 3.98
CA ASP A 74 17.65 0.39 5.25
C ASP A 74 16.70 0.64 6.43
N ALA A 75 15.71 1.53 6.27
CA ALA A 75 14.63 1.73 7.24
C ALA A 75 13.79 0.46 7.44
N ILE A 76 13.46 -0.25 6.35
CA ILE A 76 12.76 -1.54 6.42
C ILE A 76 13.59 -2.57 7.19
N LYS A 77 14.89 -2.68 6.93
CA LYS A 77 15.77 -3.60 7.65
C LYS A 77 15.89 -3.25 9.14
N GLU A 78 16.07 -1.98 9.47
CA GLU A 78 16.17 -1.51 10.86
C GLU A 78 14.90 -1.86 11.68
N LEU A 79 13.72 -1.75 11.08
CA LEU A 79 12.46 -2.13 11.72
C LEU A 79 12.28 -3.65 11.85
N LEU A 80 12.73 -4.42 10.86
CA LEU A 80 12.77 -5.88 10.97
C LEU A 80 13.71 -6.33 12.09
N ASP A 81 14.81 -5.61 12.33
CA ASP A 81 15.75 -5.91 13.41
C ASP A 81 15.12 -5.70 14.78
N ALA A 82 14.31 -4.65 14.91
CA ALA A 82 13.51 -4.41 16.10
C ALA A 82 12.50 -5.55 16.33
N LEU A 83 11.85 -6.06 15.27
CA LEU A 83 10.95 -7.23 15.37
C LEU A 83 11.68 -8.50 15.76
N VAL A 84 12.88 -8.75 15.22
CA VAL A 84 13.70 -9.91 15.60
C VAL A 84 14.14 -9.80 17.06
N THR A 85 14.63 -8.62 17.47
CA THR A 85 15.06 -8.36 18.85
C THR A 85 13.92 -8.49 19.86
N SER A 86 12.68 -8.20 19.45
CA SER A 86 11.50 -8.41 20.28
C SER A 86 11.18 -9.88 20.57
N GLY A 87 11.74 -10.81 19.80
CA GLY A 87 11.47 -12.25 19.86
C GLY A 87 10.17 -12.69 19.15
N LYS A 88 9.49 -11.78 18.45
CA LYS A 88 8.26 -12.09 17.69
C LYS A 88 8.53 -12.65 16.29
N VAL A 89 9.71 -12.40 15.75
CA VAL A 89 10.19 -12.90 14.45
C VAL A 89 11.53 -13.61 14.66
N SER A 90 11.72 -14.76 14.03
CA SER A 90 13.01 -15.46 14.07
C SER A 90 14.07 -14.74 13.23
N ALA A 91 15.33 -14.80 13.67
CA ALA A 91 16.43 -14.16 12.96
C ALA A 91 16.60 -14.69 11.52
N ASP A 92 16.34 -15.97 11.29
CA ASP A 92 16.44 -16.62 9.97
C ASP A 92 15.44 -16.06 8.94
N MET A 93 14.33 -15.48 9.43
CA MET A 93 13.28 -14.93 8.56
C MET A 93 13.48 -13.46 8.21
N ARG A 94 14.39 -12.77 8.91
CA ARG A 94 14.70 -11.34 8.71
C ARG A 94 14.94 -11.03 7.23
N ASP A 95 15.87 -11.73 6.59
CA ASP A 95 16.27 -11.45 5.21
C ASP A 95 15.17 -11.82 4.21
N THR A 96 14.41 -12.87 4.50
CA THR A 96 13.26 -13.28 3.69
C THR A 96 12.18 -12.20 3.71
N PHE A 97 11.88 -11.63 4.89
CA PHE A 97 10.91 -10.54 5.01
C PHE A 97 11.42 -9.26 4.36
N ALA A 98 12.70 -8.91 4.54
CA ALA A 98 13.30 -7.75 3.90
C ALA A 98 13.18 -7.84 2.37
N LYS A 99 13.56 -8.97 1.78
CA LYS A 99 13.43 -9.21 0.33
C LYS A 99 11.99 -9.12 -0.15
N SER A 100 11.05 -9.73 0.58
CA SER A 100 9.63 -9.72 0.24
C SER A 100 9.04 -8.31 0.26
N ILE A 101 9.30 -7.55 1.32
CA ILE A 101 8.83 -6.17 1.47
C ILE A 101 9.46 -5.26 0.41
N ILE A 102 10.78 -5.34 0.21
CA ILE A 102 11.48 -4.52 -0.80
C ILE A 102 10.96 -4.85 -2.21
N ALA A 103 10.74 -6.13 -2.53
CA ALA A 103 10.17 -6.53 -3.81
C ALA A 103 8.74 -5.98 -4.00
N ARG A 104 7.90 -5.97 -2.95
CA ARG A 104 6.59 -5.33 -2.97
C ARG A 104 6.70 -3.82 -3.18
N GLU A 105 7.63 -3.18 -2.51
CA GLU A 105 7.84 -1.74 -2.55
C GLU A 105 8.41 -1.27 -3.90
N ASN A 106 9.19 -2.11 -4.58
CA ASN A 106 9.69 -1.87 -5.94
C ASN A 106 8.58 -1.89 -7.00
N LYS A 107 7.45 -2.57 -6.73
CA LYS A 107 6.27 -2.52 -7.62
C LYS A 107 5.49 -1.21 -7.48
N GLY A 108 5.64 -0.52 -6.35
CA GLY A 108 4.97 0.74 -6.07
C GLY A 108 5.11 1.11 -4.62
N SER A 109 5.44 2.38 -4.37
CA SER A 109 5.68 2.88 -3.02
C SER A 109 4.44 2.73 -2.14
N THR A 110 4.65 2.35 -0.89
CA THR A 110 3.68 2.39 0.21
C THR A 110 3.86 3.64 1.07
N GLY A 111 4.73 4.57 0.64
CA GLY A 111 4.79 5.94 1.12
C GLY A 111 3.52 6.69 0.77
N LEU A 112 2.77 7.04 1.80
CA LEU A 112 1.55 7.83 1.71
C LEU A 112 1.88 9.31 1.82
N ASN A 113 0.93 10.15 1.40
CA ASN A 113 1.02 11.58 1.64
C ASN A 113 1.16 11.88 3.14
N HIS A 114 1.69 13.06 3.46
CA HIS A 114 1.84 13.55 4.84
C HIS A 114 2.92 12.82 5.66
N GLY A 115 3.93 12.25 4.98
CA GLY A 115 5.16 11.77 5.62
C GLY A 115 5.00 10.48 6.42
N VAL A 116 4.14 9.57 5.96
CA VAL A 116 3.94 8.26 6.60
C VAL A 116 4.05 7.13 5.57
N ALA A 117 4.48 5.94 5.98
CA ALA A 117 4.53 4.77 5.11
C ALA A 117 4.05 3.50 5.81
N ILE A 118 3.50 2.55 5.06
CA ILE A 118 3.04 1.25 5.57
C ILE A 118 3.64 0.10 4.74
N PRO A 119 4.98 -0.10 4.78
CA PRO A 119 5.59 -1.27 4.14
C PRO A 119 5.05 -2.54 4.77
N HIS A 120 4.56 -3.48 3.97
CA HIS A 120 3.86 -4.65 4.48
C HIS A 120 4.16 -5.93 3.69
N THR A 121 4.04 -7.07 4.37
CA THR A 121 4.11 -8.39 3.74
C THR A 121 3.25 -9.43 4.45
N LYS A 122 2.98 -10.52 3.73
CA LYS A 122 2.30 -11.71 4.22
C LYS A 122 3.32 -12.86 4.33
N THR A 123 3.14 -13.73 5.31
CA THR A 123 4.04 -14.86 5.55
C THR A 123 3.32 -16.00 6.25
N THR A 124 3.80 -17.21 6.03
CA THR A 124 3.36 -18.42 6.74
C THR A 124 3.96 -18.58 8.13
N THR A 125 4.93 -17.73 8.53
CA THR A 125 5.67 -17.91 9.80
C THR A 125 4.98 -17.29 11.01
N VAL A 126 4.20 -16.23 10.82
CA VAL A 126 3.52 -15.53 11.93
C VAL A 126 2.05 -15.95 11.96
N LYS A 127 1.48 -16.11 13.17
CA LYS A 127 0.08 -16.54 13.36
C LYS A 127 -0.91 -15.39 13.52
N THR A 128 -0.40 -14.21 13.84
CA THR A 128 -1.16 -12.97 14.04
C THR A 128 -0.43 -11.81 13.36
N PRO A 129 -1.13 -10.74 12.96
CA PRO A 129 -0.47 -9.53 12.48
C PRO A 129 0.48 -8.96 13.54
N LEU A 130 1.63 -8.48 13.08
CA LEU A 130 2.67 -7.85 13.89
C LEU A 130 3.12 -6.59 13.19
N ALA A 131 3.18 -5.48 13.92
CA ALA A 131 3.63 -4.20 13.42
C ALA A 131 4.82 -3.67 14.24
N ALA A 132 5.77 -3.07 13.54
CA ALA A 132 6.83 -2.24 14.11
C ALA A 132 6.59 -0.78 13.72
N ILE A 133 6.99 0.14 14.61
CA ILE A 133 6.88 1.58 14.38
C ILE A 133 8.28 2.18 14.32
N GLY A 134 8.58 2.90 13.26
CA GLY A 134 9.77 3.75 13.15
C GLY A 134 9.40 5.21 13.12
N VAL A 135 10.07 6.03 13.91
CA VAL A 135 9.99 7.49 13.85
C VAL A 135 11.35 8.05 13.48
N SER A 136 11.45 8.65 12.30
CA SER A 136 12.66 9.33 11.82
C SER A 136 12.56 10.84 12.05
N ARG A 137 13.62 11.43 12.60
CA ARG A 137 13.73 12.88 12.81
C ARG A 137 14.14 13.62 11.54
N GLY A 138 15.06 13.03 10.78
CA GLY A 138 15.57 13.58 9.52
C GLY A 138 14.69 13.29 8.31
N GLY A 139 13.78 12.32 8.44
CA GLY A 139 12.99 11.81 7.32
C GLY A 139 13.74 10.74 6.52
N VAL A 140 12.97 9.90 5.84
CA VAL A 140 13.44 8.79 5.02
C VAL A 140 12.98 9.02 3.58
N GLU A 141 13.91 8.89 2.64
CA GLU A 141 13.57 8.87 1.22
C GLU A 141 12.86 7.55 0.90
N PHE A 142 11.56 7.62 0.67
CA PHE A 142 10.67 6.46 0.54
C PHE A 142 9.95 6.40 -0.83
N ASN A 143 10.29 7.31 -1.75
CA ASN A 143 9.60 7.48 -3.04
C ASN A 143 8.07 7.67 -2.88
N SER A 144 7.66 8.42 -1.86
CA SER A 144 6.25 8.73 -1.57
C SER A 144 5.56 9.38 -2.78
N LEU A 145 4.24 9.23 -2.87
CA LEU A 145 3.44 9.77 -3.99
C LEU A 145 3.56 11.29 -4.14
N ASP A 146 3.68 12.02 -3.02
CA ASP A 146 3.88 13.48 -2.97
C ASP A 146 5.35 13.90 -3.06
N LYS A 147 6.27 12.95 -3.24
CA LYS A 147 7.73 13.14 -3.23
C LYS A 147 8.26 13.80 -1.95
N GLN A 148 7.53 13.67 -0.84
CA GLN A 148 7.97 14.15 0.46
C GLN A 148 8.63 13.03 1.27
N PRO A 149 9.58 13.37 2.15
CA PRO A 149 10.21 12.41 3.04
C PRO A 149 9.19 11.81 4.03
N VAL A 150 9.40 10.55 4.39
CA VAL A 150 8.61 9.84 5.38
C VAL A 150 9.25 9.98 6.76
N PHE A 151 8.46 10.35 7.75
CA PHE A 151 8.90 10.49 9.14
C PHE A 151 8.38 9.38 10.05
N SER A 152 7.27 8.72 9.68
CA SER A 152 6.71 7.65 10.49
C SER A 152 6.40 6.42 9.63
N ILE A 153 6.93 5.28 10.00
CA ILE A 153 6.82 4.03 9.23
C ILE A 153 6.14 2.99 10.10
N PHE A 154 5.06 2.38 9.60
CA PHE A 154 4.43 1.20 10.17
C PHE A 154 4.77 -0.02 9.33
N LEU A 155 5.74 -0.81 9.76
CA LEU A 155 6.08 -2.06 9.07
C LEU A 155 5.16 -3.16 9.55
N LEU A 156 4.37 -3.75 8.64
CA LEU A 156 3.38 -4.79 8.97
C LEU A 156 3.77 -6.15 8.39
N VAL A 157 3.79 -7.17 9.25
CA VAL A 157 3.92 -8.59 8.86
C VAL A 157 2.66 -9.32 9.32
N SER A 158 2.11 -10.18 8.49
CA SER A 158 0.82 -10.83 8.77
C SER A 158 0.75 -12.25 8.23
N PRO A 159 -0.13 -13.11 8.78
CA PRO A 159 -0.37 -14.45 8.27
C PRO A 159 -0.85 -14.42 6.81
N GLU A 160 -0.28 -15.27 5.96
CA GLU A 160 -0.74 -15.45 4.57
C GLU A 160 -2.05 -16.27 4.48
N ASP A 161 -2.28 -17.17 5.44
CA ASP A 161 -3.46 -18.04 5.53
C ASP A 161 -4.73 -17.32 6.01
N LYS A 162 -4.60 -16.07 6.48
CA LYS A 162 -5.71 -15.24 6.98
C LYS A 162 -5.68 -13.84 6.35
N PRO A 163 -6.03 -13.72 5.06
CA PRO A 163 -5.96 -12.46 4.33
C PRO A 163 -6.84 -11.36 4.92
N GLU A 164 -7.94 -11.70 5.59
CA GLU A 164 -8.83 -10.78 6.30
C GLU A 164 -8.07 -10.02 7.40
N LEU A 165 -7.29 -10.72 8.24
CA LEU A 165 -6.50 -10.08 9.30
C LEU A 165 -5.45 -9.11 8.77
N HIS A 166 -4.93 -9.35 7.56
CA HIS A 166 -4.02 -8.42 6.92
C HIS A 166 -4.72 -7.11 6.54
N LEU A 167 -5.91 -7.21 5.94
CA LEU A 167 -6.70 -6.05 5.56
C LEU A 167 -7.18 -5.27 6.79
N ASP A 168 -7.65 -5.96 7.83
CA ASP A 168 -8.09 -5.34 9.08
C ASP A 168 -6.95 -4.56 9.74
N ALA A 169 -5.74 -5.14 9.78
CA ALA A 169 -4.56 -4.45 10.31
C ALA A 169 -4.18 -3.21 9.50
N ILE A 170 -4.21 -3.28 8.16
CA ILE A 170 -3.97 -2.11 7.30
C ILE A 170 -5.03 -1.04 7.52
N GLN A 171 -6.31 -1.43 7.57
CA GLN A 171 -7.41 -0.49 7.79
C GLN A 171 -7.31 0.20 9.15
N ALA A 172 -6.98 -0.56 10.21
CA ALA A 172 -6.73 -0.02 11.53
C ALA A 172 -5.63 1.07 11.48
N ILE A 173 -4.45 0.72 10.96
CA ILE A 173 -3.33 1.66 10.81
C ILE A 173 -3.73 2.89 10.00
N PHE A 174 -4.34 2.69 8.83
CA PHE A 174 -4.70 3.79 7.93
C PHE A 174 -5.75 4.72 8.54
N SER A 175 -6.73 4.19 9.26
CA SER A 175 -7.76 4.98 9.94
C SER A 175 -7.15 6.00 10.91
N HIS A 176 -6.07 5.64 11.61
CA HIS A 176 -5.35 6.54 12.50
C HIS A 176 -4.40 7.47 11.76
N LEU A 177 -3.67 6.96 10.76
CA LEU A 177 -2.80 7.77 9.94
C LEU A 177 -3.55 8.83 9.12
N SER A 178 -4.85 8.66 8.86
CA SER A 178 -5.67 9.69 8.23
C SER A 178 -5.87 10.94 9.10
N LYS A 179 -5.74 10.81 10.42
CA LYS A 179 -5.95 11.90 11.39
C LYS A 179 -4.67 12.73 11.53
N ASP A 180 -4.74 14.02 11.21
CA ASP A 180 -3.58 14.93 11.25
C ASP A 180 -2.92 15.00 12.63
N GLN A 181 -3.74 15.10 13.67
CA GLN A 181 -3.28 15.16 15.05
C GLN A 181 -2.48 13.91 15.45
N PHE A 182 -2.94 12.72 15.04
CA PHE A 182 -2.23 11.46 15.32
C PHE A 182 -0.86 11.43 14.65
N ARG A 183 -0.78 11.77 13.35
CA ARG A 183 0.52 11.86 12.64
C ARG A 183 1.47 12.84 13.30
N ARG A 184 0.98 14.01 13.70
CA ARG A 184 1.78 15.06 14.34
C ARG A 184 2.35 14.61 15.67
N PHE A 185 1.55 13.98 16.53
CA PHE A 185 2.02 13.46 17.80
C PHE A 185 2.99 12.29 17.62
N LEU A 186 2.70 11.37 16.69
CA LEU A 186 3.60 10.26 16.42
C LEU A 186 4.97 10.73 15.95
N ARG A 187 5.03 11.75 15.09
CA ARG A 187 6.29 12.36 14.64
C ARG A 187 7.07 13.04 15.77
N GLN A 188 6.38 13.56 16.78
CA GLN A 188 6.99 14.25 17.91
C GLN A 188 7.45 13.30 19.02
N ALA A 189 6.86 12.10 19.10
CA ALA A 189 7.18 11.09 20.10
C ALA A 189 8.68 10.80 20.18
N THR A 190 9.26 11.02 21.36
CA THR A 190 10.70 10.84 21.62
C THR A 190 10.99 9.52 22.33
N THR A 191 10.01 9.02 23.08
CA THR A 191 10.15 7.81 23.87
C THR A 191 9.14 6.75 23.43
N VAL A 192 9.48 5.47 23.67
CA VAL A 192 8.56 4.35 23.43
C VAL A 192 7.25 4.57 24.19
N LYS A 193 7.33 5.11 25.41
CA LYS A 193 6.16 5.44 26.23
C LYS A 193 5.24 6.45 25.55
N ASP A 194 5.78 7.51 24.94
CA ASP A 194 5.00 8.51 24.21
C ASP A 194 4.18 7.85 23.08
N VAL A 195 4.82 6.94 22.34
CA VAL A 195 4.16 6.19 21.26
C VAL A 195 3.08 5.28 21.85
N VAL A 196 3.38 4.50 22.88
CA VAL A 196 2.41 3.60 23.52
C VAL A 196 1.19 4.36 24.02
N THR A 197 1.38 5.49 24.73
CA THR A 197 0.28 6.34 25.19
C THR A 197 -0.56 6.86 24.02
N LEU A 198 0.07 7.30 22.92
CA LEU A 198 -0.65 7.72 21.72
C LEU A 198 -1.48 6.58 21.09
N LEU A 199 -0.97 5.35 21.10
CA LEU A 199 -1.70 4.17 20.60
C LEU A 199 -2.88 3.82 21.52
N ASP A 200 -2.70 3.88 22.84
CA ASP A 200 -3.76 3.60 23.81
C ASP A 200 -4.90 4.63 23.70
N GLU A 201 -4.57 5.92 23.56
CA GLU A 201 -5.56 6.99 23.34
C GLU A 201 -6.30 6.82 22.01
N ALA A 202 -5.57 6.41 20.97
CA ALA A 202 -6.12 6.15 19.65
C ALA A 202 -7.16 5.01 19.70
N ASP A 203 -6.82 3.89 20.34
CA ASP A 203 -7.70 2.73 20.47
C ASP A 203 -8.90 3.03 21.39
N ALA A 204 -8.72 3.79 22.48
CA ALA A 204 -9.81 4.22 23.35
C ALA A 204 -10.82 5.11 22.61
N GLY A 205 -10.34 6.00 21.74
CA GLY A 205 -11.20 6.85 20.91
C GLY A 205 -11.98 6.10 19.82
N GLN A 206 -11.59 4.87 19.47
CA GLN A 206 -12.37 4.00 18.58
C GLN A 206 -13.49 3.27 19.34
N ALA A 207 -13.26 2.86 20.59
CA ALA A 207 -14.26 2.18 21.43
C ALA A 207 -15.43 3.09 21.86
N ALA A 208 -15.24 4.41 21.80
CA ALA A 208 -16.23 5.41 22.19
C ALA A 208 -17.14 5.90 21.04
N ARG A 209 -17.02 5.32 19.84
CA ARG A 209 -17.80 5.68 18.64
C ARG A 209 -18.70 4.54 18.22
#